data_AF-A0A428SCV6-F1
#
_entry.id   AF-A0A428SCV6-F1
#
_cell.length_a   1.000
_cell.length_b   1.000
_cell.length_c   1.000
_cell.angle_alpha   90.00
_cell.angle_beta   90.00
_cell.angle_gamma   90.00
#
_symmetry.space_group_name_H-M   'P 1'
#
loop_
_entity.id
_entity.type
_entity.pdbx_description
1 polymer ?
#
loop_
_entity_poly.entity_id
_entity_poly.type
_entity_poly.pdbx_seq_one_letter_code
_entity_poly.pdbx_strand_id
1 'polypeptide(L)'
;MLVKELLEAPWTFLKSTASTSQIPSSYFVAPLIAIIAACFFFTSKPNAPCLNPRGFFDITNGRAKKQFLFGLRSMLKTWFDANPHKAASVFSDIGPMTVLPPSMANEIRSDPRLSFVEFSAKFFHTSIPGFEAFNEGTRNSITLTVINKDLTKRLAQVTQPLAEETTLAMQDIFTDNKEALRPLVSWFMPHCRTARSQIREAEEIIGPVISKRREAKEAAVREGGEAPVHNDAIEWFEQASKGTPYNPALSQLFLSTVAIHTTTDLLCQTMIDIARHPEYFEPLREEVTRVLAQDGWKKTSLHSMQLLDSVVKESQSLKPLQLASMQRLAVKDVQLSDGTFIPKGTASCVSSHALWDPNVYEAPDTWDGHRFLRQRKVPGKESSSQLVSTSENHLGFGHGKHACPGRFFAANEIKIALAHLLLEYE
;
A
#
# COMPACT_ATOMS: atom_id res chain seq x y z
N MET A 1 1.00 -42.62 19.55
CA MET A 1 1.17 -43.44 20.77
C MET A 1 2.08 -42.77 21.80
N LEU A 2 3.22 -42.17 21.41
CA LEU A 2 4.13 -41.43 22.31
C LEU A 2 3.62 -40.08 22.88
N VAL A 3 2.56 -39.48 22.32
CA VAL A 3 2.02 -38.19 22.80
C VAL A 3 0.93 -38.37 23.88
N LYS A 4 0.36 -39.58 23.98
CA LYS A 4 -0.69 -39.89 24.97
C LYS A 4 -0.13 -40.24 26.35
N GLU A 5 1.06 -40.84 26.40
CA GLU A 5 1.75 -41.17 27.66
C GLU A 5 2.41 -39.95 28.34
N LEU A 6 2.69 -38.87 27.59
CA LEU A 6 3.26 -37.63 28.13
C LEU A 6 2.23 -36.75 28.86
N LEU A 7 0.93 -36.97 28.65
CA LEU A 7 -0.14 -36.15 29.22
C LEU A 7 -0.82 -36.78 30.46
N GLU A 8 -0.47 -38.02 30.82
CA GLU A 8 -1.04 -38.74 31.98
C GLU A 8 -0.02 -39.00 33.11
N ALA A 9 1.07 -38.24 33.17
CA ALA A 9 2.01 -38.32 34.31
C ALA A 9 1.38 -37.65 35.57
N PRO A 10 1.41 -38.28 36.76
CA PRO A 10 0.69 -37.77 37.91
C PRO A 10 1.33 -36.47 38.44
N TRP A 11 0.50 -35.47 38.68
CA TRP A 11 0.82 -34.20 39.36
C TRP A 11 1.39 -34.35 40.79
N THR A 12 1.71 -35.57 41.23
CA THR A 12 2.32 -35.86 42.54
C THR A 12 3.83 -35.61 42.56
N PHE A 13 4.52 -35.62 41.41
CA PHE A 13 5.96 -35.36 41.35
C PHE A 13 6.30 -33.87 41.56
N LEU A 14 5.47 -32.95 41.07
CA LEU A 14 5.70 -31.51 41.19
C LEU A 14 5.41 -30.92 42.58
N LYS A 15 4.74 -31.68 43.47
CA LYS A 15 4.54 -31.26 44.86
C LYS A 15 5.64 -31.75 45.81
N SER A 16 6.45 -32.74 45.44
CA SER A 16 7.52 -33.26 46.32
C SER A 16 8.86 -32.53 46.18
N THR A 17 9.03 -31.69 45.15
CA THR A 17 10.27 -30.92 44.92
C THR A 17 10.18 -29.45 45.36
N ALA A 18 9.16 -29.07 46.15
CA ALA A 18 9.07 -27.75 46.78
C ALA A 18 9.97 -27.61 48.02
N SER A 19 11.14 -28.25 47.98
CA SER A 19 12.20 -28.14 48.97
C SER A 19 13.53 -28.26 48.25
N THR A 20 14.46 -27.39 48.61
CA THR A 20 15.85 -27.27 48.16
C THR A 20 16.11 -26.48 46.85
N SER A 21 16.66 -25.30 47.09
CA SER A 21 17.60 -24.57 46.26
C SER A 21 18.59 -25.48 45.53
N GLN A 22 18.56 -25.44 44.19
CA GLN A 22 19.60 -25.80 43.20
C GLN A 22 18.98 -26.58 42.03
N ILE A 23 18.16 -25.91 41.22
CA ILE A 23 17.95 -26.35 39.84
C ILE A 23 19.06 -25.66 39.01
N PRO A 24 20.00 -26.40 38.41
CA PRO A 24 21.07 -25.78 37.62
C PRO A 24 20.48 -24.97 36.46
N SER A 25 20.95 -23.74 36.26
CA SER A 25 20.48 -22.84 35.19
C SER A 25 20.60 -23.45 33.78
N SER A 26 21.45 -24.46 33.61
CA SER A 26 21.60 -25.27 32.39
C SER A 26 20.31 -25.95 31.93
N TYR A 27 19.39 -26.31 32.84
CA TYR A 27 18.11 -26.95 32.50
C TYR A 27 17.10 -26.00 31.87
N PHE A 28 17.28 -24.68 32.02
CA PHE A 28 16.47 -23.67 31.34
C PHE A 28 17.18 -23.11 30.11
N VAL A 29 18.50 -22.98 30.16
CA VAL A 29 19.31 -22.42 29.06
C VAL A 29 19.38 -23.37 27.87
N ALA A 30 19.57 -24.69 28.08
CA ALA A 30 19.66 -25.65 26.97
C ALA A 30 18.36 -25.78 26.15
N PRO A 31 17.16 -25.95 26.75
CA PRO A 31 15.91 -25.93 25.98
C PRO A 31 15.59 -24.55 25.40
N LEU A 32 15.97 -23.44 26.04
CA LEU A 32 15.81 -22.10 25.46
C LEU A 32 16.70 -21.94 24.20
N ILE A 33 17.96 -22.39 24.24
CA ILE A 33 18.86 -22.39 23.09
C ILE A 33 18.33 -23.35 22.01
N ALA A 34 17.81 -24.51 22.38
CA ALA A 34 17.21 -25.45 21.43
C ALA A 34 15.93 -24.89 20.80
N ILE A 35 15.11 -24.14 21.53
CA ILE A 35 13.92 -23.44 21.01
C ILE A 35 14.34 -22.26 20.14
N ILE A 36 15.38 -21.50 20.50
CA ILE A 36 15.91 -20.42 19.68
C ILE A 36 16.51 -20.98 18.39
N ALA A 37 17.30 -22.05 18.48
CA ALA A 37 17.86 -22.77 17.34
C ALA A 37 16.75 -23.37 16.48
N ALA A 38 15.74 -24.02 17.07
CA ALA A 38 14.56 -24.51 16.35
C ALA A 38 13.79 -23.35 15.70
N CYS A 39 13.60 -22.22 16.37
CA CYS A 39 12.98 -21.03 15.76
C CYS A 39 13.85 -20.42 14.65
N PHE A 40 15.17 -20.61 14.69
CA PHE A 40 16.09 -20.18 13.63
C PHE A 40 16.06 -21.15 12.42
N PHE A 41 16.04 -22.46 12.69
CA PHE A 41 16.12 -23.53 11.68
C PHE A 41 14.77 -23.95 11.09
N PHE A 42 13.66 -23.80 11.82
CA PHE A 42 12.28 -24.04 11.35
C PHE A 42 11.61 -22.79 10.77
N THR A 43 12.40 -21.78 10.37
CA THR A 43 11.89 -20.83 9.39
C THR A 43 11.78 -21.56 8.06
N SER A 44 10.59 -21.55 7.44
CA SER A 44 10.36 -22.20 6.15
C SER A 44 11.46 -21.79 5.16
N LYS A 45 12.17 -22.77 4.59
CA LYS A 45 13.16 -22.50 3.54
C LYS A 45 12.48 -21.68 2.45
N PRO A 46 13.04 -20.54 2.03
CA PRO A 46 12.44 -19.75 0.96
C PRO A 46 12.46 -20.59 -0.32
N ASN A 47 11.30 -20.70 -0.98
CA ASN A 47 11.16 -21.45 -2.24
C ASN A 47 11.78 -20.74 -3.44
N ALA A 48 12.29 -19.53 -3.25
CA ALA A 48 13.03 -18.78 -4.25
C ALA A 48 14.35 -18.27 -3.65
N PRO A 49 15.42 -18.13 -4.46
CA PRO A 49 16.70 -17.62 -3.99
C PRO A 49 16.56 -16.26 -3.30
N CYS A 50 17.13 -16.15 -2.10
CA CYS A 50 17.07 -14.91 -1.33
C CYS A 50 18.15 -13.94 -1.81
N LEU A 51 17.77 -12.74 -2.25
CA LEU A 51 18.70 -11.76 -2.82
C LEU A 51 19.53 -11.03 -1.75
N ASN A 52 19.01 -10.92 -0.52
CA ASN A 52 19.68 -10.30 0.63
C ASN A 52 19.60 -11.20 1.88
N PRO A 53 20.25 -12.37 1.86
CA PRO A 53 20.16 -13.33 2.96
C PRO A 53 20.81 -12.77 4.23
N ARG A 54 20.27 -13.19 5.39
CA ARG A 54 20.90 -12.92 6.69
C ARG A 54 22.23 -13.66 6.78
N GLY A 55 23.22 -13.01 7.37
CA GLY A 55 24.53 -13.57 7.61
C GLY A 55 24.46 -14.51 8.81
N PHE A 56 25.34 -15.52 8.84
CA PHE A 56 25.38 -16.47 9.94
C PHE A 56 25.60 -15.81 11.31
N PHE A 57 26.33 -14.70 11.34
CA PHE A 57 26.62 -13.89 12.54
C PHE A 57 25.77 -12.61 12.64
N ASP A 58 24.73 -12.44 11.81
CA ASP A 58 23.85 -11.27 11.91
C ASP A 58 22.92 -11.42 13.13
N ILE A 59 23.29 -10.78 14.25
CA ILE A 59 22.47 -10.75 15.47
C ILE A 59 21.14 -9.99 15.24
N THR A 60 21.13 -9.03 14.31
CA THR A 60 19.93 -8.25 13.95
C THR A 60 19.68 -8.26 12.44
N ASN A 61 18.45 -7.94 12.04
CA ASN A 61 18.07 -7.80 10.63
C ASN A 61 18.56 -6.51 9.98
N GLY A 62 19.38 -5.70 10.67
CA GLY A 62 19.77 -4.36 10.23
C GLY A 62 20.47 -4.34 8.87
N ARG A 63 21.37 -5.30 8.61
CA ARG A 63 22.11 -5.38 7.34
C ARG A 63 21.20 -5.72 6.16
N ALA A 64 20.38 -6.77 6.29
CA ALA A 64 19.42 -7.17 5.27
C ALA A 64 18.41 -6.05 4.97
N LYS A 65 17.92 -5.35 6.01
CA LYS A 65 17.03 -4.19 5.86
C LYS A 65 17.72 -3.02 5.15
N LYS A 66 18.98 -2.70 5.46
CA LYS A 66 19.74 -1.66 4.74
C LYS A 66 19.94 -2.03 3.27
N GLN A 67 20.28 -3.29 2.97
CA GLN A 67 20.41 -3.76 1.59
C GLN A 67 19.09 -3.67 0.83
N PHE A 68 17.97 -3.98 1.47
CA PHE A 68 16.65 -3.77 0.88
C PHE A 68 16.38 -2.28 0.61
N LEU A 69 16.57 -1.41 1.60
CA LEU A 69 16.24 0.02 1.46
C LEU A 69 17.09 0.74 0.40
N PHE A 70 18.38 0.43 0.30
CA PHE A 70 19.30 1.16 -0.59
C PHE A 70 19.72 0.38 -1.84
N GLY A 71 19.56 -0.95 -1.86
CA GLY A 71 20.07 -1.81 -2.91
C GLY A 71 19.00 -2.49 -3.78
N LEU A 72 17.71 -2.41 -3.41
CA LEU A 72 16.65 -3.19 -4.04
C LEU A 72 16.60 -3.02 -5.57
N ARG A 73 16.74 -1.79 -6.11
CA ARG A 73 16.74 -1.56 -7.56
C ARG A 73 17.81 -2.40 -8.27
N SER A 74 19.05 -2.33 -7.79
CA SER A 74 20.18 -3.07 -8.36
C SER A 74 20.01 -4.59 -8.23
N MET A 75 19.49 -5.05 -7.08
CA MET A 75 19.25 -6.47 -6.82
C MET A 75 18.17 -7.04 -7.75
N LEU A 76 17.04 -6.35 -7.88
CA LEU A 76 15.95 -6.79 -8.75
C LEU A 76 16.37 -6.78 -10.22
N LYS A 77 17.04 -5.70 -10.67
CA LYS A 77 17.54 -5.62 -12.05
C LYS A 77 18.49 -6.78 -12.35
N THR A 78 19.53 -6.96 -11.55
CA THR A 78 20.52 -8.04 -11.74
C THR A 78 19.87 -9.43 -11.73
N TRP A 79 18.93 -9.67 -10.82
CA TRP A 79 18.26 -10.96 -10.72
C TRP A 79 17.40 -11.27 -11.95
N PHE A 80 16.53 -10.35 -12.33
CA PHE A 80 15.57 -10.59 -13.42
C PHE A 80 16.20 -10.46 -14.81
N ASP A 81 17.27 -9.69 -14.97
CA ASP A 81 18.07 -9.71 -16.21
C ASP A 81 18.65 -11.12 -16.46
N ALA A 82 19.11 -11.80 -15.40
CA ALA A 82 19.65 -13.16 -15.49
C ALA A 82 18.57 -14.26 -15.43
N ASN A 83 17.42 -13.98 -14.81
CA ASN A 83 16.33 -14.94 -14.58
C ASN A 83 14.95 -14.30 -14.84
N PRO A 84 14.60 -13.99 -16.10
CA PRO A 84 13.41 -13.18 -16.41
C PRO A 84 12.07 -13.76 -15.90
N HIS A 85 11.98 -15.08 -15.78
CA HIS A 85 10.76 -15.79 -15.42
C HIS A 85 10.82 -16.46 -14.05
N LYS A 86 11.86 -16.24 -13.24
CA LYS A 86 11.98 -16.88 -11.93
C LYS A 86 11.75 -15.89 -10.80
N ALA A 87 10.87 -16.26 -9.88
CA ALA A 87 10.68 -15.52 -8.64
C ALA A 87 11.98 -15.46 -7.82
N ALA A 88 12.09 -14.42 -7.00
CA ALA A 88 13.11 -14.23 -5.98
C ALA A 88 12.48 -14.11 -4.59
N SER A 89 13.29 -14.21 -3.55
CA SER A 89 12.89 -13.81 -2.19
C SER A 89 13.74 -12.64 -1.71
N VAL A 90 13.14 -11.72 -0.96
CA VAL A 90 13.86 -10.61 -0.30
C VAL A 90 13.45 -10.53 1.17
N PHE A 91 14.41 -10.24 2.04
CA PHE A 91 14.12 -9.81 3.40
C PHE A 91 13.85 -8.29 3.39
N SER A 92 12.58 -7.93 3.42
CA SER A 92 12.13 -6.55 3.51
C SER A 92 12.11 -6.05 4.96
N ASP A 93 11.76 -4.78 5.13
CA ASP A 93 11.51 -4.14 6.43
C ASP A 93 10.36 -4.79 7.22
N ILE A 94 9.37 -5.37 6.52
CA ILE A 94 8.21 -6.09 7.07
C ILE A 94 8.36 -7.61 7.12
N GLY A 95 9.54 -8.14 6.77
CA GLY A 95 9.85 -9.57 6.81
C GLY A 95 10.15 -10.19 5.43
N PRO A 96 10.20 -11.52 5.31
CA PRO A 96 10.44 -12.18 4.04
C PRO A 96 9.28 -11.94 3.06
N MET A 97 9.62 -11.66 1.81
CA MET A 97 8.69 -11.39 0.73
C MET A 97 9.14 -12.09 -0.55
N THR A 98 8.20 -12.74 -1.25
CA THR A 98 8.42 -13.32 -2.57
C THR A 98 8.23 -12.24 -3.64
N VAL A 99 9.26 -12.00 -4.45
CA VAL A 99 9.22 -11.05 -5.57
C VAL A 99 8.99 -11.81 -6.87
N LEU A 100 7.89 -11.52 -7.54
CA LEU A 100 7.47 -12.17 -8.77
C LEU A 100 7.90 -11.33 -10.00
N PRO A 101 8.15 -11.97 -11.15
CA PRO A 101 8.39 -11.25 -12.39
C PRO A 101 7.11 -10.52 -12.88
N PRO A 102 7.25 -9.46 -13.70
CA PRO A 102 6.14 -8.70 -14.28
C PRO A 102 5.06 -9.56 -14.94
N SER A 103 5.45 -10.65 -15.61
CA SER A 103 4.53 -11.59 -16.28
C SER A 103 3.50 -12.22 -15.34
N MET A 104 3.76 -12.26 -14.04
CA MET A 104 2.83 -12.80 -13.03
C MET A 104 1.80 -11.78 -12.54
N ALA A 105 1.92 -10.49 -12.91
CA ALA A 105 1.01 -9.44 -12.47
C ALA A 105 -0.45 -9.78 -12.82
N ASN A 106 -0.69 -10.29 -14.01
CA ASN A 106 -2.01 -10.63 -14.49
C ASN A 106 -2.64 -11.84 -13.77
N GLU A 107 -1.83 -12.79 -13.31
CA GLU A 107 -2.28 -13.94 -12.53
C GLU A 107 -2.66 -13.51 -11.10
N ILE A 108 -1.77 -12.77 -10.41
CA ILE A 108 -1.99 -12.45 -8.99
C ILE A 108 -3.01 -11.34 -8.76
N ARG A 109 -3.30 -10.48 -9.76
CA ARG A 109 -4.16 -9.30 -9.56
C ARG A 109 -5.58 -9.64 -9.10
N SER A 110 -6.03 -10.84 -9.40
CA SER A 110 -7.38 -11.33 -9.12
C SER A 110 -7.40 -12.63 -8.31
N ASP A 111 -6.26 -13.13 -7.83
CA ASP A 111 -6.21 -14.37 -7.04
C ASP A 111 -6.78 -14.12 -5.63
N PRO A 112 -7.91 -14.75 -5.25
CA PRO A 112 -8.52 -14.53 -3.94
C PRO A 112 -7.68 -15.07 -2.77
N ARG A 113 -6.67 -15.91 -3.03
CA ARG A 113 -5.72 -16.42 -2.03
C ARG A 113 -4.63 -15.41 -1.69
N LEU A 114 -4.50 -14.35 -2.48
CA LEU A 114 -3.52 -13.27 -2.32
C LEU A 114 -4.24 -11.96 -1.95
N SER A 115 -4.22 -11.61 -0.67
CA SER A 115 -4.99 -10.47 -0.13
C SER A 115 -4.15 -9.20 -0.05
N PHE A 116 -4.57 -8.14 -0.75
CA PHE A 116 -4.05 -6.79 -0.58
C PHE A 116 -4.45 -6.17 0.78
N VAL A 117 -5.67 -6.49 1.24
CA VAL A 117 -6.25 -5.99 2.49
C VAL A 117 -5.43 -6.48 3.69
N GLU A 118 -5.16 -7.78 3.77
CA GLU A 118 -4.38 -8.35 4.88
C GLU A 118 -2.91 -7.92 4.83
N PHE A 119 -2.35 -7.77 3.62
CA PHE A 119 -1.03 -7.18 3.47
C PHE A 119 -0.99 -5.77 4.05
N SER A 120 -1.94 -4.92 3.68
CA SER A 120 -1.95 -3.52 4.09
C SER A 120 -2.20 -3.38 5.59
N ALA A 121 -3.09 -4.18 6.17
CA ALA A 121 -3.32 -4.20 7.62
C ALA A 121 -2.04 -4.57 8.40
N LYS A 122 -1.30 -5.56 7.91
CA LYS A 122 0.00 -5.97 8.48
C LYS A 122 1.06 -4.88 8.31
N PHE A 123 1.14 -4.28 7.12
CA PHE A 123 2.12 -3.24 6.76
C PHE A 123 1.95 -1.98 7.59
N PHE A 124 0.72 -1.45 7.67
CA PHE A 124 0.41 -0.24 8.44
C PHE A 124 0.20 -0.49 9.92
N HIS A 125 0.38 -1.73 10.38
CA HIS A 125 0.23 -2.12 11.77
C HIS A 125 -1.10 -1.67 12.38
N THR A 126 -2.21 -1.94 11.68
CA THR A 126 -3.53 -1.43 12.05
C THR A 126 -4.04 -1.91 13.40
N SER A 127 -3.37 -2.88 14.02
CA SER A 127 -3.62 -3.35 15.38
C SER A 127 -3.00 -2.46 16.48
N ILE A 128 -2.22 -1.42 16.14
CA ILE A 128 -1.59 -0.53 17.12
C ILE A 128 -2.46 0.70 17.41
N PRO A 129 -2.69 1.04 18.69
CA PRO A 129 -3.36 2.28 19.06
C PRO A 129 -2.66 3.54 18.50
N GLY A 130 -3.40 4.36 17.75
CA GLY A 130 -2.92 5.53 17.01
C GLY A 130 -2.73 5.31 15.50
N PHE A 131 -2.92 4.09 14.99
CA PHE A 131 -2.82 3.73 13.57
C PHE A 131 -4.18 3.36 12.96
N GLU A 132 -5.29 3.72 13.63
CA GLU A 132 -6.66 3.35 13.27
C GLU A 132 -7.08 3.90 11.90
N ALA A 133 -6.56 5.08 11.51
CA ALA A 133 -6.79 5.66 10.19
C ALA A 133 -6.38 4.72 9.04
N PHE A 134 -5.32 3.92 9.24
CA PHE A 134 -4.90 2.93 8.24
C PHE A 134 -5.78 1.68 8.23
N ASN A 135 -6.51 1.40 9.32
CA ASN A 135 -7.47 0.29 9.37
C ASN A 135 -8.71 0.62 8.52
N GLU A 136 -9.18 1.86 8.59
CA GLU A 136 -10.33 2.40 7.83
C GLU A 136 -10.14 2.29 6.30
N GLY A 137 -8.92 2.47 5.81
CA GLY A 137 -8.61 2.40 4.38
C GLY A 137 -8.35 1.00 3.83
N THR A 138 -8.04 0.03 4.71
CA THR A 138 -7.45 -1.25 4.28
C THR A 138 -8.38 -2.44 4.48
N ARG A 139 -9.04 -2.54 5.63
CA ARG A 139 -9.96 -3.65 5.95
C ARG A 139 -11.42 -3.31 5.70
N ASN A 140 -11.73 -2.03 5.63
CA ASN A 140 -13.11 -1.59 5.54
C ASN A 140 -13.60 -1.73 4.09
N SER A 141 -14.50 -2.69 3.89
CA SER A 141 -15.15 -2.90 2.61
C SER A 141 -15.94 -1.67 2.19
N ILE A 142 -16.35 -0.77 3.10
CA ILE A 142 -17.02 0.50 2.79
C ILE A 142 -16.11 1.41 1.96
N THR A 143 -14.88 1.69 2.40
CA THR A 143 -13.91 2.48 1.61
C THR A 143 -13.66 1.83 0.26
N LEU A 144 -13.43 0.51 0.23
CA LEU A 144 -13.18 -0.23 -1.02
C LEU A 144 -14.41 -0.45 -1.90
N THR A 145 -15.64 -0.35 -1.39
CA THR A 145 -16.92 -0.65 -2.08
C THR A 145 -17.69 0.62 -2.45
N VAL A 146 -17.52 1.74 -1.72
CA VAL A 146 -17.75 3.10 -2.24
C VAL A 146 -16.88 3.35 -3.46
N ILE A 147 -15.64 2.83 -3.42
CA ILE A 147 -14.74 2.81 -4.58
C ILE A 147 -15.20 1.81 -5.67
N ASN A 148 -15.74 0.62 -5.35
CA ASN A 148 -15.92 -0.48 -6.35
C ASN A 148 -17.35 -0.98 -6.68
N LYS A 149 -18.38 -0.91 -5.82
CA LYS A 149 -19.62 -1.71 -6.06
C LYS A 149 -20.96 -1.26 -5.44
N ASP A 150 -21.06 -0.20 -4.65
CA ASP A 150 -22.35 0.29 -4.10
C ASP A 150 -22.40 1.84 -4.08
N LEU A 151 -22.14 2.59 -5.15
CA LEU A 151 -21.99 2.41 -6.61
C LEU A 151 -22.83 1.39 -7.43
N THR A 152 -23.15 0.15 -7.01
CA THR A 152 -23.79 -0.87 -7.89
C THR A 152 -24.57 -2.04 -7.24
N LYS A 153 -25.33 -1.89 -6.16
CA LYS A 153 -26.80 -1.96 -6.23
C LYS A 153 -27.53 -2.30 -4.91
N ARG A 154 -27.09 -3.14 -3.97
CA ARG A 154 -28.05 -3.74 -2.99
C ARG A 154 -27.44 -4.37 -1.72
N LEU A 155 -27.12 -3.56 -0.73
CA LEU A 155 -26.51 -4.03 0.53
C LEU A 155 -27.50 -4.33 1.70
N ALA A 156 -28.80 -4.48 1.45
CA ALA A 156 -29.81 -4.44 2.51
C ALA A 156 -30.03 -5.72 3.34
N GLN A 157 -29.50 -6.88 2.95
CA GLN A 157 -29.94 -8.18 3.51
C GLN A 157 -29.06 -8.80 4.60
N VAL A 158 -27.89 -8.22 4.92
CA VAL A 158 -26.85 -8.96 5.65
C VAL A 158 -26.26 -8.23 6.86
N THR A 159 -26.75 -7.03 7.18
CA THR A 159 -26.16 -6.14 8.17
C THR A 159 -26.30 -6.62 9.62
N GLN A 160 -27.39 -7.29 9.97
CA GLN A 160 -27.68 -7.65 11.37
C GLN A 160 -26.93 -8.91 11.87
N PRO A 161 -26.84 -10.02 11.11
CA PRO A 161 -26.09 -11.20 11.55
C PRO A 161 -24.58 -10.94 11.73
N LEU A 162 -24.03 -10.04 10.92
CA LEU A 162 -22.59 -9.73 10.91
C LEU A 162 -22.14 -8.93 12.15
N ALA A 163 -23.01 -8.08 12.70
CA ALA A 163 -22.73 -7.31 13.92
C ALA A 163 -22.76 -8.17 15.19
N GLU A 164 -23.63 -9.18 15.21
CA GLU A 164 -23.76 -10.13 16.32
C GLU A 164 -22.56 -11.11 16.35
N GLU A 165 -22.09 -11.59 15.19
CA GLU A 165 -20.92 -12.48 15.07
C GLU A 165 -19.58 -11.76 15.36
N THR A 166 -19.48 -10.46 15.06
CA THR A 166 -18.26 -9.65 15.31
C THR A 166 -18.01 -9.41 16.81
N THR A 167 -19.07 -9.28 17.61
CA THR A 167 -18.95 -9.10 19.08
C THR A 167 -18.52 -10.40 19.78
N LEU A 168 -18.95 -11.56 19.27
CA LEU A 168 -18.53 -12.88 19.74
C LEU A 168 -17.11 -13.24 19.28
N ALA A 169 -16.73 -12.91 18.05
CA ALA A 169 -15.37 -13.08 17.55
C ALA A 169 -14.34 -12.23 18.33
N MET A 170 -14.71 -11.05 18.83
CA MET A 170 -13.83 -10.18 19.62
C MET A 170 -13.40 -10.79 20.98
N GLN A 171 -14.14 -11.76 21.52
CA GLN A 171 -13.75 -12.49 22.75
C GLN A 171 -12.97 -13.77 22.46
N ASP A 172 -13.04 -14.30 21.23
CA ASP A 172 -12.39 -15.55 20.79
C ASP A 172 -11.01 -15.32 20.13
N ILE A 173 -10.74 -14.10 19.63
CA ILE A 173 -9.51 -13.75 18.88
C ILE A 173 -8.28 -13.48 19.79
N PHE A 174 -8.45 -13.35 21.11
CA PHE A 174 -7.30 -13.21 22.01
C PHE A 174 -6.60 -14.54 22.27
N THR A 175 -5.70 -14.96 21.35
CA THR A 175 -4.31 -15.34 21.66
C THR A 175 -3.48 -15.71 20.41
N ASP A 176 -2.15 -15.70 20.62
CA ASP A 176 -1.02 -16.21 19.80
C ASP A 176 -0.54 -15.45 18.55
N ASN A 177 0.33 -14.45 18.72
CA ASN A 177 1.77 -14.57 18.38
C ASN A 177 2.61 -13.35 18.85
N LYS A 178 3.93 -13.56 18.89
CA LYS A 178 4.98 -12.86 19.64
C LYS A 178 5.18 -11.37 19.32
N GLU A 179 4.43 -10.47 19.96
CA GLU A 179 4.89 -9.11 20.34
C GLU A 179 4.12 -8.59 21.58
N ALA A 180 4.08 -9.39 22.66
CA ALA A 180 3.23 -9.19 23.84
C ALA A 180 3.35 -7.80 24.52
N LEU A 181 4.48 -7.12 24.36
CA LEU A 181 4.69 -5.80 24.94
C LEU A 181 4.32 -4.65 24.01
N ARG A 182 4.10 -4.85 22.70
CA ARG A 182 3.82 -3.74 21.77
C ARG A 182 2.54 -2.96 22.11
N PRO A 183 1.42 -3.59 22.51
CA PRO A 183 0.24 -2.85 22.95
C PRO A 183 0.58 -1.98 24.16
N LEU A 184 1.27 -2.51 25.16
CA LEU A 184 1.67 -1.80 26.38
C LEU A 184 2.68 -0.68 26.08
N VAL A 185 3.74 -0.97 25.30
CA VAL A 185 4.80 -0.02 24.93
C VAL A 185 4.23 1.11 24.07
N SER A 186 3.25 0.87 23.20
CA SER A 186 2.59 1.93 22.42
C SER A 186 1.90 3.00 23.28
N TRP A 187 1.52 2.68 24.52
CA TRP A 187 1.00 3.67 25.47
C TRP A 187 2.09 4.58 26.02
N PHE A 188 3.33 4.12 26.09
CA PHE A 188 4.47 4.85 26.63
C PHE A 188 5.37 5.49 25.56
N MET A 189 5.29 5.05 24.31
CA MET A 189 6.05 5.64 23.21
C MET A 189 5.62 7.08 22.93
N PRO A 190 6.54 8.07 22.97
CA PRO A 190 6.21 9.46 22.72
C PRO A 190 5.55 9.69 21.36
N HIS A 191 5.96 8.93 20.34
CA HIS A 191 5.44 9.07 18.98
C HIS A 191 3.97 8.60 18.90
N CYS A 192 3.61 7.49 19.53
CA CYS A 192 2.23 7.02 19.60
C CYS A 192 1.34 7.95 20.46
N ARG A 193 1.90 8.55 21.53
CA ARG A 193 1.19 9.58 22.31
C ARG A 193 0.91 10.83 21.46
N THR A 194 1.90 11.25 20.67
CA THR A 194 1.78 12.38 19.75
C THR A 194 0.74 12.09 18.68
N ALA A 195 0.77 10.91 18.04
CA ALA A 195 -0.22 10.50 17.05
C ALA A 195 -1.65 10.54 17.62
N ARG A 196 -1.88 10.01 18.82
CA ARG A 196 -3.19 10.10 19.50
C ARG A 196 -3.61 11.53 19.81
N SER A 197 -2.66 12.42 20.10
CA SER A 197 -2.94 13.84 20.30
C SER A 197 -3.34 14.54 19.00
N GLN A 198 -2.66 14.23 17.90
CA GLN A 198 -2.95 14.77 16.57
C GLN A 198 -4.29 14.27 16.03
N ILE A 199 -4.68 13.03 16.34
CA ILE A 199 -6.02 12.53 16.02
C ILE A 199 -7.10 13.37 16.74
N ARG A 200 -6.93 13.64 18.04
CA ARG A 200 -7.87 14.50 18.79
C ARG A 200 -7.92 15.92 18.24
N GLU A 201 -6.78 16.50 17.91
CA GLU A 201 -6.71 17.83 17.27
C GLU A 201 -7.46 17.84 15.93
N ALA A 202 -7.31 16.80 15.11
CA ALA A 202 -8.06 16.67 13.85
C ALA A 202 -9.58 16.55 14.08
N GLU A 203 -10.01 15.84 15.14
CA GLU A 203 -11.42 15.77 15.55
C GLU A 203 -11.96 17.13 15.99
N GLU A 204 -11.18 17.88 16.77
CA GLU A 204 -11.52 19.25 17.21
C GLU A 204 -11.63 20.23 16.04
N ILE A 205 -10.80 20.08 15.00
CA ILE A 205 -10.84 20.92 13.79
C ILE A 205 -12.05 20.58 12.90
N ILE A 206 -12.28 19.29 12.62
CA ILE A 206 -13.29 18.88 11.63
C ILE A 206 -14.71 18.86 12.23
N GLY A 207 -14.85 18.60 13.53
CA GLY A 207 -16.14 18.49 14.22
C GLY A 207 -17.05 19.69 14.00
N PRO A 208 -16.60 20.93 14.27
CA PRO A 208 -17.40 22.14 14.05
C PRO A 208 -17.81 22.37 12.60
N VAL A 209 -16.97 21.98 11.63
CA VAL A 209 -17.29 22.10 10.20
C VAL A 209 -18.45 21.17 9.82
N ILE A 210 -18.43 19.94 10.33
CA ILE A 210 -19.47 18.95 10.06
C ILE A 210 -20.79 19.33 10.73
N SER A 211 -20.75 19.75 12.00
CA SER A 211 -21.95 20.21 12.71
C SER A 211 -22.63 21.36 11.98
N LYS A 212 -21.86 22.38 11.57
CA LYS A 212 -22.39 23.52 10.79
C LYS A 212 -23.03 23.09 9.47
N ARG A 213 -22.41 22.16 8.75
CA ARG A 213 -22.96 21.64 7.48
C ARG A 213 -24.26 20.87 7.70
N ARG A 214 -24.36 20.06 8.75
CA ARG A 214 -25.59 19.33 9.10
C ARG A 214 -26.71 20.29 9.48
N GLU A 215 -26.43 21.27 10.35
CA GLU A 215 -27.39 22.30 10.75
C GLU A 215 -27.92 23.09 9.54
N ALA A 216 -27.04 23.47 8.60
CA ALA A 216 -27.44 24.18 7.39
C ALA A 216 -28.36 23.34 6.48
N LYS A 217 -28.08 22.04 6.33
CA LYS A 217 -28.95 21.13 5.57
C LYS A 217 -30.30 20.92 6.24
N GLU A 218 -30.33 20.74 7.55
CA GLU A 218 -31.57 20.61 8.31
C GLU A 218 -32.42 21.88 8.24
N ALA A 219 -31.79 23.06 8.32
CA ALA A 219 -32.48 24.33 8.16
C ALA A 219 -33.10 24.47 6.77
N ALA A 220 -32.34 24.19 5.70
CA ALA A 220 -32.85 24.23 4.33
C ALA A 220 -34.04 23.29 4.11
N VAL A 221 -33.99 22.06 4.66
CA VAL A 221 -35.10 21.10 4.60
C VAL A 221 -36.33 21.60 5.36
N ARG A 222 -36.15 22.20 6.56
CA ARG A 222 -37.26 22.80 7.33
C ARG A 222 -37.93 23.96 6.60
N GLU A 223 -37.16 24.73 5.84
CA GLU A 223 -37.63 25.89 5.07
C GLU A 223 -38.23 25.49 3.71
N GLY A 224 -38.26 24.18 3.38
CA GLY A 224 -38.75 23.68 2.09
C GLY A 224 -37.84 24.00 0.91
N GLY A 225 -36.58 24.39 1.17
CA GLY A 225 -35.56 24.66 0.17
C GLY A 225 -34.68 23.45 -0.15
N GLU A 226 -33.80 23.59 -1.15
CA GLU A 226 -32.81 22.57 -1.47
C GLU A 226 -31.62 22.63 -0.50
N ALA A 227 -31.18 21.47 -0.03
CA ALA A 227 -30.05 21.37 0.87
C ALA A 227 -28.74 21.78 0.15
N PRO A 228 -27.85 22.57 0.80
CA PRO A 228 -26.57 22.93 0.21
C PRO A 228 -25.73 21.67 -0.07
N VAL A 229 -25.27 21.55 -1.32
CA VAL A 229 -24.42 20.45 -1.78
C VAL A 229 -22.97 20.93 -1.85
N HIS A 230 -22.07 20.23 -1.15
CA HIS A 230 -20.64 20.48 -1.22
C HIS A 230 -19.96 19.42 -2.11
N ASN A 231 -19.00 19.82 -2.95
CA ASN A 231 -18.28 18.88 -3.82
C ASN A 231 -16.89 18.58 -3.24
N ASP A 232 -16.86 17.95 -2.07
CA ASP A 232 -15.63 17.59 -1.36
C ASP A 232 -15.73 16.23 -0.65
N ALA A 233 -14.58 15.74 -0.18
CA ALA A 233 -14.49 14.44 0.48
C ALA A 233 -15.38 14.33 1.72
N ILE A 234 -15.55 15.41 2.49
CA ILE A 234 -16.39 15.43 3.70
C ILE A 234 -17.84 15.13 3.31
N GLU A 235 -18.35 15.79 2.26
CA GLU A 235 -19.69 15.51 1.75
C GLU A 235 -19.81 14.10 1.17
N TRP A 236 -18.82 13.65 0.39
CA TRP A 236 -18.87 12.32 -0.21
C TRP A 236 -18.84 11.21 0.84
N PHE A 237 -18.08 11.39 1.92
CA PHE A 237 -18.09 10.47 3.07
C PHE A 237 -19.45 10.52 3.79
N GLU A 238 -20.03 11.70 4.00
CA GLU A 238 -21.36 11.82 4.61
C GLU A 238 -22.44 11.11 3.77
N GLN A 239 -22.43 11.31 2.45
CA GLN A 239 -23.34 10.67 1.51
C GLN A 239 -23.10 9.16 1.40
N ALA A 240 -21.84 8.74 1.40
CA ALA A 240 -21.46 7.33 1.35
C ALA A 240 -21.77 6.59 2.65
N SER A 241 -21.71 7.28 3.80
CA SER A 241 -22.03 6.71 5.11
C SER A 241 -23.49 6.26 5.19
N LYS A 242 -24.41 6.96 4.50
CA LYS A 242 -25.86 6.73 4.55
C LYS A 242 -26.40 6.65 5.99
N GLY A 243 -25.86 7.47 6.88
CA GLY A 243 -26.20 7.49 8.31
C GLY A 243 -25.47 6.44 9.16
N THR A 244 -24.58 5.63 8.56
CA THR A 244 -23.66 4.75 9.29
C THR A 244 -22.67 5.61 10.08
N PRO A 245 -22.49 5.38 11.40
CA PRO A 245 -21.46 6.10 12.15
C PRO A 245 -20.07 5.83 11.58
N TYR A 246 -19.33 6.90 11.30
CA TYR A 246 -17.92 6.87 10.90
C TYR A 246 -17.17 7.97 11.65
N ASN A 247 -15.84 7.89 11.72
CA ASN A 247 -15.02 8.98 12.23
C ASN A 247 -14.55 9.85 11.05
N PRO A 248 -15.07 11.09 10.91
CA PRO A 248 -14.72 11.95 9.79
C PRO A 248 -13.27 12.42 9.84
N ALA A 249 -12.72 12.62 11.03
CA ALA A 249 -11.32 13.03 11.21
C ALA A 249 -10.38 11.93 10.73
N LEU A 250 -10.60 10.68 11.15
CA LEU A 250 -9.79 9.54 10.71
C LEU A 250 -9.90 9.30 9.19
N SER A 251 -11.09 9.45 8.63
CA SER A 251 -11.33 9.31 7.18
C SER A 251 -10.59 10.38 6.38
N GLN A 252 -10.67 11.64 6.84
CA GLN A 252 -9.96 12.76 6.22
C GLN A 252 -8.44 12.64 6.37
N LEU A 253 -7.95 12.22 7.55
CA LEU A 253 -6.53 11.97 7.81
C LEU A 253 -5.98 10.86 6.90
N PHE A 254 -6.73 9.76 6.73
CA PHE A 254 -6.36 8.68 5.82
C PHE A 254 -6.26 9.19 4.37
N LEU A 255 -7.30 9.88 3.88
CA LEU A 255 -7.32 10.42 2.51
C LEU A 255 -6.17 11.40 2.28
N SER A 256 -5.91 12.28 3.24
CA SER A 256 -4.82 13.27 3.18
C SER A 256 -3.46 12.57 3.15
N THR A 257 -3.25 11.55 3.97
CA THR A 257 -2.00 10.78 4.03
C THR A 257 -1.69 10.11 2.69
N VAL A 258 -2.68 9.48 2.05
CA VAL A 258 -2.47 8.79 0.76
C VAL A 258 -2.32 9.77 -0.41
N ALA A 259 -2.92 10.95 -0.35
CA ALA A 259 -2.88 11.95 -1.42
C ALA A 259 -1.62 12.82 -1.39
N ILE A 260 -1.27 13.40 -0.24
CA ILE A 260 -0.23 14.46 -0.15
C ILE A 260 1.14 13.93 -0.56
N HIS A 261 1.61 12.85 0.07
CA HIS A 261 2.98 12.39 -0.10
C HIS A 261 3.26 11.88 -1.52
N THR A 262 2.31 11.15 -2.10
CA THR A 262 2.50 10.52 -3.42
C THR A 262 2.44 11.54 -4.56
N THR A 263 1.50 12.50 -4.50
CA THR A 263 1.43 13.62 -5.45
C THR A 263 2.68 14.50 -5.36
N THR A 264 3.08 14.88 -4.13
CA THR A 264 4.24 15.76 -3.93
C THR A 264 5.54 15.14 -4.47
N ASP A 265 5.77 13.85 -4.21
CA ASP A 265 6.96 13.15 -4.71
C ASP A 265 7.05 13.16 -6.24
N LEU A 266 5.94 12.84 -6.92
CA LEU A 266 5.90 12.80 -8.38
C LEU A 266 5.98 14.20 -9.00
N LEU A 267 5.32 15.20 -8.41
CA LEU A 267 5.42 16.59 -8.86
C LEU A 267 6.87 17.09 -8.75
N CYS A 268 7.49 16.96 -7.57
CA CYS A 268 8.87 17.39 -7.35
C CYS A 268 9.85 16.67 -8.29
N GLN A 269 9.68 15.35 -8.47
CA GLN A 269 10.52 14.60 -9.40
C GLN A 269 10.37 15.11 -10.84
N THR A 270 9.13 15.35 -11.28
CA THR A 270 8.86 15.87 -12.63
C THR A 270 9.48 17.25 -12.82
N MET A 271 9.40 18.14 -11.81
CA MET A 271 10.04 19.44 -11.85
C MET A 271 11.56 19.34 -11.96
N ILE A 272 12.18 18.43 -11.20
CA ILE A 272 13.64 18.19 -11.27
C ILE A 272 14.03 17.69 -12.67
N ASP A 273 13.25 16.80 -13.26
CA ASP A 273 13.55 16.27 -14.59
C ASP A 273 13.37 17.35 -15.67
N ILE A 274 12.30 18.15 -15.63
CA ILE A 274 12.13 19.29 -16.55
C ILE A 274 13.30 20.28 -16.38
N ALA A 275 13.70 20.61 -15.15
CA ALA A 275 14.83 21.51 -14.90
C ALA A 275 16.18 20.97 -15.41
N ARG A 276 16.34 19.64 -15.50
CA ARG A 276 17.52 18.99 -16.09
C ARG A 276 17.47 18.89 -17.61
N HIS A 277 16.30 19.09 -18.19
CA HIS A 277 16.01 18.97 -19.62
C HIS A 277 15.33 20.25 -20.13
N PRO A 278 16.05 21.39 -20.13
CA PRO A 278 15.45 22.69 -20.41
C PRO A 278 14.86 22.81 -21.82
N GLU A 279 15.26 21.93 -22.75
CA GLU A 279 14.67 21.80 -24.08
C GLU A 279 13.16 21.48 -24.06
N TYR A 280 12.61 21.00 -22.93
CA TYR A 280 11.18 20.74 -22.77
C TYR A 280 10.37 21.92 -22.23
N PHE A 281 11.00 22.98 -21.67
CA PHE A 281 10.26 24.10 -21.09
C PHE A 281 9.34 24.78 -22.11
N GLU A 282 9.91 25.23 -23.24
CA GLU A 282 9.14 25.98 -24.23
C GLU A 282 8.07 25.09 -24.91
N PRO A 283 8.36 23.85 -25.36
CA PRO A 283 7.33 22.97 -25.90
C PRO A 283 6.17 22.68 -24.92
N LEU A 284 6.47 22.53 -23.62
CA LEU A 284 5.44 22.33 -22.59
C LEU A 284 4.61 23.59 -22.39
N ARG A 285 5.26 24.76 -22.30
CA ARG A 285 4.59 26.06 -22.17
C ARG A 285 3.68 26.32 -23.37
N GLU A 286 4.18 26.14 -24.59
CA GLU A 286 3.40 26.28 -25.82
C GLU A 286 2.20 25.33 -25.87
N GLU A 287 2.36 24.06 -25.46
CA GLU A 287 1.25 23.12 -25.36
C GLU A 287 0.18 23.62 -24.38
N VAL A 288 0.58 24.02 -23.18
CA VAL A 288 -0.33 24.50 -22.13
C VAL A 288 -1.05 25.77 -22.59
N THR A 289 -0.32 26.77 -23.10
CA THR A 289 -0.89 28.03 -23.59
C THR A 289 -1.89 27.79 -24.71
N ARG A 290 -1.54 26.96 -25.71
CA ARG A 290 -2.42 26.64 -26.84
C ARG A 290 -3.71 25.95 -26.38
N VAL A 291 -3.59 24.92 -25.54
CA VAL A 291 -4.74 24.15 -25.07
C VAL A 291 -5.68 25.02 -24.23
N LEU A 292 -5.13 25.86 -23.35
CA LEU A 292 -5.95 26.74 -22.50
C LEU A 292 -6.57 27.91 -23.29
N ALA A 293 -5.89 28.44 -24.31
CA ALA A 293 -6.46 29.45 -25.18
C ALA A 293 -7.66 28.92 -25.98
N GLN A 294 -7.63 27.65 -26.36
CA GLN A 294 -8.72 27.01 -27.12
C GLN A 294 -9.91 26.61 -26.23
N ASP A 295 -9.64 25.93 -25.12
CA ASP A 295 -10.69 25.23 -24.35
C ASP A 295 -10.90 25.78 -22.93
N GLY A 296 -9.98 26.58 -22.41
CA GLY A 296 -9.92 26.99 -21.00
C GLY A 296 -9.66 25.83 -20.05
N TRP A 297 -9.92 26.02 -18.76
CA TRP A 297 -9.76 24.99 -17.74
C TRP A 297 -10.92 24.00 -17.74
N LYS A 298 -10.76 22.89 -18.45
CA LYS A 298 -11.70 21.76 -18.49
C LYS A 298 -10.97 20.43 -18.35
N LYS A 299 -11.69 19.39 -17.93
CA LYS A 299 -11.16 18.02 -17.89
C LYS A 299 -10.64 17.55 -19.26
N THR A 300 -11.31 17.95 -20.34
CA THR A 300 -10.89 17.65 -21.72
C THR A 300 -9.61 18.36 -22.13
N SER A 301 -9.38 19.58 -21.62
CA SER A 301 -8.14 20.33 -21.83
C SER A 301 -6.95 19.57 -21.23
N LEU A 302 -7.09 19.05 -20.00
CA LEU A 302 -6.05 18.24 -19.35
C LEU A 302 -5.73 16.92 -20.08
N HIS A 303 -6.69 16.38 -20.82
CA HIS A 303 -6.47 15.20 -21.68
C HIS A 303 -5.70 15.57 -22.95
N SER A 304 -5.87 16.80 -23.44
CA SER A 304 -5.21 17.32 -24.63
C SER A 304 -3.75 17.76 -24.40
N MET A 305 -3.34 17.95 -23.14
CA MET A 305 -1.93 18.19 -22.74
C MET A 305 -1.12 16.88 -22.78
N GLN A 306 -0.90 16.35 -23.99
CA GLN A 306 -0.33 15.02 -24.19
C GLN A 306 1.17 14.97 -23.91
N LEU A 307 1.91 16.04 -24.23
CA LEU A 307 3.33 16.14 -23.92
C LEU A 307 3.54 16.24 -22.40
N LEU A 308 2.79 17.11 -21.72
CA LEU A 308 2.85 17.22 -20.27
C LEU A 308 2.51 15.90 -19.58
N ASP A 309 1.49 15.19 -20.05
CA ASP A 309 1.12 13.85 -19.55
C ASP A 309 2.24 12.81 -19.78
N SER A 310 2.93 12.88 -20.92
CA SER A 310 4.07 12.02 -21.25
C SER A 310 5.28 12.30 -20.36
N VAL A 311 5.61 13.57 -20.12
CA VAL A 311 6.70 14.03 -19.24
C VAL A 311 6.50 13.53 -17.80
N VAL A 312 5.29 13.68 -17.25
CA VAL A 312 4.98 13.16 -15.90
C VAL A 312 5.11 11.63 -15.84
N LYS A 313 4.64 10.93 -16.88
CA LYS A 313 4.75 9.46 -16.96
C LYS A 313 6.20 9.00 -17.08
N GLU A 314 7.05 9.74 -17.78
CA GLU A 314 8.49 9.47 -17.88
C GLU A 314 9.20 9.58 -16.54
N SER A 315 8.94 10.65 -15.80
CA SER A 315 9.46 10.82 -14.43
C SER A 315 9.00 9.70 -13.49
N GLN A 316 7.73 9.28 -13.60
CA GLN A 316 7.22 8.11 -12.87
C GLN A 316 7.91 6.79 -13.28
N SER A 317 8.29 6.64 -14.55
CA SER A 317 8.93 5.43 -15.09
C SER A 317 10.37 5.26 -14.58
N LEU A 318 11.15 6.34 -14.57
CA LEU A 318 12.56 6.30 -14.16
C LEU A 318 12.74 6.24 -12.64
N LYS A 319 11.84 6.90 -11.90
CA LYS A 319 11.77 6.88 -10.45
C LYS A 319 10.34 6.52 -10.00
N PRO A 320 9.95 5.23 -10.07
CA PRO A 320 8.67 4.79 -9.55
C PRO A 320 8.68 4.89 -8.03
N LEU A 321 7.53 5.24 -7.46
CA LEU A 321 7.33 5.31 -6.02
C LEU A 321 7.61 3.97 -5.32
N GLN A 322 7.33 2.84 -6.01
CA GLN A 322 7.52 1.49 -5.49
C GLN A 322 8.25 0.59 -6.50
N LEU A 323 9.37 0.01 -6.07
CA LEU A 323 10.13 -1.00 -6.82
C LEU A 323 9.51 -2.41 -6.71
N ALA A 324 8.79 -2.65 -5.61
CA ALA A 324 8.08 -3.88 -5.29
C ALA A 324 6.58 -3.55 -5.17
N SER A 325 5.88 -3.55 -6.30
CA SER A 325 4.48 -3.14 -6.43
C SER A 325 3.52 -4.32 -6.26
N MET A 326 2.21 -4.06 -6.32
CA MET A 326 1.15 -5.08 -6.22
C MET A 326 1.31 -6.04 -5.02
N GLN A 327 1.61 -5.48 -3.85
CA GLN A 327 1.88 -6.27 -2.67
C GLN A 327 0.65 -7.07 -2.20
N ARG A 328 0.84 -8.32 -1.79
CA ARG A 328 -0.22 -9.24 -1.35
C ARG A 328 0.27 -10.11 -0.20
N LEU A 329 -0.63 -10.51 0.68
CA LEU A 329 -0.38 -11.53 1.70
C LEU A 329 -1.09 -12.82 1.30
N ALA A 330 -0.37 -13.92 1.28
CA ALA A 330 -0.95 -15.24 1.05
C ALA A 330 -1.82 -15.64 2.25
N VAL A 331 -3.14 -15.69 2.08
CA VAL A 331 -4.08 -16.13 3.14
C VAL A 331 -4.26 -17.64 3.17
N LYS A 332 -3.81 -18.32 2.11
CA LYS A 332 -3.68 -19.78 1.96
C LYS A 332 -2.37 -20.08 1.23
N ASP A 333 -1.94 -21.33 1.22
CA ASP A 333 -0.84 -21.76 0.36
C ASP A 333 -1.23 -21.56 -1.11
N VAL A 334 -0.31 -21.02 -1.91
CA VAL A 334 -0.54 -20.67 -3.31
C VAL A 334 0.53 -21.32 -4.18
N GLN A 335 0.09 -22.16 -5.11
CA GLN A 335 0.89 -22.60 -6.25
C GLN A 335 0.52 -21.74 -7.45
N LEU A 336 1.51 -21.05 -8.03
CA LEU A 336 1.36 -20.25 -9.25
C LEU A 336 1.65 -21.08 -10.51
N SER A 337 1.22 -20.58 -11.66
CA SER A 337 1.34 -21.25 -12.96
C SER A 337 2.79 -21.51 -13.40
N ASP A 338 3.73 -20.68 -12.97
CA ASP A 338 5.17 -20.77 -13.24
C ASP A 338 5.89 -21.80 -12.33
N GLY A 339 5.17 -22.47 -11.43
CA GLY A 339 5.74 -23.39 -10.46
C GLY A 339 6.16 -22.73 -9.14
N THR A 340 6.02 -21.41 -9.00
CA THR A 340 6.33 -20.70 -7.74
C THR A 340 5.32 -21.05 -6.65
N PHE A 341 5.80 -21.54 -5.51
CA PHE A 341 4.97 -21.80 -4.32
C PHE A 341 5.15 -20.70 -3.26
N ILE A 342 4.05 -20.09 -2.84
CA ILE A 342 3.98 -19.06 -1.81
C ILE A 342 3.23 -19.64 -0.60
N PRO A 343 3.91 -19.87 0.54
CA PRO A 343 3.27 -20.37 1.76
C PRO A 343 2.31 -19.33 2.37
N LYS A 344 1.26 -19.82 3.02
CA LYS A 344 0.36 -19.01 3.84
C LYS A 344 1.14 -18.13 4.82
N GLY A 345 0.73 -16.87 4.95
CA GLY A 345 1.35 -15.87 5.81
C GLY A 345 2.55 -15.14 5.20
N THR A 346 2.97 -15.53 3.99
CA THR A 346 4.08 -14.91 3.26
C THR A 346 3.60 -13.72 2.43
N ALA A 347 4.35 -12.62 2.47
CA ALA A 347 4.10 -11.49 1.59
C ALA A 347 4.64 -11.78 0.18
N SER A 348 3.98 -11.25 -0.84
CA SER A 348 4.43 -11.31 -2.23
C SER A 348 4.24 -9.95 -2.90
N CYS A 349 4.99 -9.69 -3.96
CA CYS A 349 4.90 -8.47 -4.76
C CYS A 349 5.35 -8.76 -6.20
N VAL A 350 5.13 -7.79 -7.09
CA VAL A 350 5.64 -7.80 -8.47
C VAL A 350 6.76 -6.79 -8.59
N SER A 351 7.86 -7.22 -9.20
CA SER A 351 8.99 -6.35 -9.50
C SER A 351 8.62 -5.31 -10.55
N SER A 352 8.92 -4.03 -10.29
CA SER A 352 8.77 -2.95 -11.28
C SER A 352 9.92 -2.89 -12.29
N HIS A 353 10.81 -3.89 -12.35
CA HIS A 353 12.02 -3.83 -13.17
C HIS A 353 11.77 -3.72 -14.69
N ALA A 354 10.57 -4.09 -15.17
CA ALA A 354 10.18 -3.88 -16.57
C ALA A 354 10.29 -2.41 -17.01
N LEU A 355 10.23 -1.46 -16.07
CA LEU A 355 10.45 -0.03 -16.34
C LEU A 355 11.87 0.27 -16.84
N TRP A 356 12.84 -0.60 -16.52
CA TRP A 356 14.25 -0.50 -16.92
C TRP A 356 14.71 -1.62 -17.86
N ASP A 357 13.76 -2.39 -18.40
CA ASP A 357 14.07 -3.46 -19.34
C ASP A 357 14.18 -2.88 -20.76
N PRO A 358 15.36 -2.98 -21.42
CA PRO A 358 15.54 -2.48 -22.78
C PRO A 358 14.69 -3.22 -23.82
N ASN A 359 14.15 -4.41 -23.50
CA ASN A 359 13.20 -5.12 -24.35
C ASN A 359 11.78 -4.53 -24.28
N VAL A 360 11.49 -3.75 -23.23
CA VAL A 360 10.18 -3.12 -23.00
C VAL A 360 10.21 -1.64 -23.40
N TYR A 361 11.26 -0.91 -23.02
CA TYR A 361 11.43 0.51 -23.31
C TYR A 361 12.80 0.78 -23.94
N GLU A 362 12.83 1.54 -25.04
CA GLU A 362 14.06 1.94 -25.74
C GLU A 362 14.92 2.87 -24.89
N ALA A 363 16.19 2.57 -24.60
CA ALA A 363 17.05 3.40 -23.73
C ALA A 363 16.36 3.76 -22.39
N PRO A 364 16.04 2.76 -21.55
CA PRO A 364 15.14 2.94 -20.41
C PRO A 364 15.79 3.61 -19.21
N ASP A 365 17.12 3.77 -19.22
CA ASP A 365 17.88 4.51 -18.21
C ASP A 365 18.08 5.99 -18.58
N THR A 366 17.65 6.41 -19.78
CA THR A 366 17.71 7.80 -20.25
C THR A 366 16.33 8.44 -20.14
N TRP A 367 16.27 9.65 -19.58
CA TRP A 367 15.01 10.38 -19.52
C TRP A 367 14.65 10.96 -20.88
N ASP A 368 13.47 10.62 -21.37
CA ASP A 368 12.90 11.12 -22.62
C ASP A 368 11.41 11.44 -22.46
N GLY A 369 11.11 12.72 -22.24
CA GLY A 369 9.74 13.21 -22.07
C GLY A 369 8.80 12.93 -23.25
N HIS A 370 9.33 12.60 -24.44
CA HIS A 370 8.53 12.24 -25.62
C HIS A 370 8.27 10.73 -25.75
N ARG A 371 8.90 9.87 -24.93
CA ARG A 371 8.79 8.40 -25.04
C ARG A 371 7.34 7.93 -25.10
N PHE A 372 6.54 8.30 -24.10
CA PHE A 372 5.15 7.86 -24.02
C PHE A 372 4.26 8.57 -25.03
N LEU A 373 4.60 9.78 -25.47
CA LEU A 373 3.94 10.46 -26.58
C LEU A 373 4.15 9.71 -27.90
N ARG A 374 5.38 9.26 -28.20
CA ARG A 374 5.67 8.46 -29.39
C ARG A 374 4.94 7.12 -29.38
N GLN A 375 4.86 6.46 -28.21
CA GLN A 375 4.13 5.20 -28.08
C GLN A 375 2.63 5.34 -28.39
N ARG A 376 1.99 6.46 -28.04
CA ARG A 376 0.57 6.73 -28.35
C ARG A 376 0.31 6.90 -29.85
N LYS A 377 1.34 7.21 -30.65
CA LYS A 377 1.22 7.34 -32.11
C LYS A 377 1.27 6.00 -32.83
N VAL A 378 1.62 4.91 -32.14
CA VAL A 378 1.59 3.56 -32.71
C VAL A 378 0.12 3.11 -32.80
N PRO A 379 -0.35 2.71 -34.00
CA PRO A 379 -1.73 2.25 -34.16
C PRO A 379 -2.09 1.13 -33.17
N GLY A 380 -3.21 1.28 -32.47
CA GLY A 380 -3.70 0.34 -31.45
C GLY A 380 -3.10 0.54 -30.04
N LYS A 381 -2.22 1.54 -29.84
CA LYS A 381 -1.60 1.88 -28.54
C LYS A 381 -1.98 3.27 -28.03
N GLU A 382 -2.96 3.93 -28.64
CA GLU A 382 -3.35 5.33 -28.40
C GLU A 382 -3.69 5.61 -26.92
N SER A 383 -4.34 4.67 -26.25
CA SER A 383 -4.70 4.77 -24.82
C SER A 383 -3.75 4.03 -23.88
N SER A 384 -2.73 3.32 -24.39
CA SER A 384 -1.90 2.43 -23.58
C SER A 384 -0.84 3.17 -22.74
N SER A 385 -0.46 4.37 -23.16
CA SER A 385 0.66 5.12 -22.60
C SER A 385 0.26 6.44 -21.94
N GLN A 386 -1.01 6.60 -21.54
CA GLN A 386 -1.44 7.72 -20.68
C GLN A 386 -0.85 7.56 -19.28
N LEU A 387 -0.61 8.65 -18.56
CA LEU A 387 -0.11 8.61 -17.17
C LEU A 387 -0.95 7.64 -16.31
N VAL A 388 -2.26 7.72 -16.45
CA VAL A 388 -3.25 6.90 -15.73
C VAL A 388 -3.35 5.44 -16.22
N SER A 389 -2.71 5.10 -17.33
CA SER A 389 -2.73 3.74 -17.89
C SER A 389 -1.78 2.83 -17.11
N THR A 390 -2.30 1.66 -16.72
CA THR A 390 -1.57 0.64 -15.96
C THR A 390 -1.44 -0.63 -16.79
N SER A 391 -0.32 -1.33 -16.63
CA SER A 391 -0.06 -2.62 -17.26
C SER A 391 0.91 -3.43 -16.41
N GLU A 392 1.09 -4.71 -16.71
CA GLU A 392 2.15 -5.53 -16.11
C GLU A 392 3.55 -4.90 -16.22
N ASN A 393 3.80 -4.14 -17.30
CA ASN A 393 5.06 -3.44 -17.56
C ASN A 393 5.11 -1.99 -17.04
N HIS A 394 4.04 -1.53 -16.37
CA HIS A 394 3.96 -0.17 -15.84
C HIS A 394 3.02 -0.12 -14.63
N LEU A 395 3.61 -0.33 -13.45
CA LEU A 395 2.92 -0.52 -12.18
C LEU A 395 2.91 0.72 -11.29
N GLY A 396 3.13 1.92 -11.84
CA GLY A 396 3.23 3.19 -11.10
C GLY A 396 1.98 3.50 -10.26
N PHE A 397 0.80 3.14 -10.78
CA PHE A 397 -0.47 3.20 -10.07
C PHE A 397 -0.99 1.82 -9.64
N GLY A 398 -0.13 0.80 -9.55
CA GLY A 398 -0.53 -0.60 -9.41
C GLY A 398 -1.24 -1.14 -10.65
N HIS A 399 -1.88 -2.30 -10.56
CA HIS A 399 -2.60 -2.91 -11.68
C HIS A 399 -3.76 -3.80 -11.22
N GLY A 400 -4.78 -3.93 -12.07
CA GLY A 400 -5.99 -4.73 -11.82
C GLY A 400 -6.96 -4.10 -10.82
N LYS A 401 -7.69 -4.94 -10.07
CA LYS A 401 -8.76 -4.52 -9.15
C LYS A 401 -8.30 -3.55 -8.05
N HIS A 402 -7.02 -3.62 -7.68
CA HIS A 402 -6.40 -2.79 -6.67
C HIS A 402 -5.49 -1.71 -7.26
N ALA A 403 -5.65 -1.38 -8.56
CA ALA A 403 -5.02 -0.19 -9.12
C ALA A 403 -5.50 1.06 -8.37
N CYS A 404 -4.62 2.05 -8.25
CA CYS A 404 -4.85 3.27 -7.49
C CYS A 404 -6.17 3.94 -7.94
N PRO A 405 -7.14 4.10 -7.02
CA PRO A 405 -8.41 4.73 -7.32
C PRO A 405 -8.24 6.23 -7.60
N GLY A 406 -7.28 6.88 -6.93
CA GLY A 406 -7.00 8.31 -7.07
C GLY A 406 -6.17 8.70 -8.30
N ARG A 407 -5.76 7.75 -9.16
CA ARG A 407 -4.81 8.04 -10.26
C ARG A 407 -5.27 9.15 -11.22
N PHE A 408 -6.56 9.26 -11.49
CA PHE A 408 -7.10 10.31 -12.36
C PHE A 408 -7.10 11.68 -11.67
N PHE A 409 -7.36 11.69 -10.36
CA PHE A 409 -7.29 12.91 -9.56
C PHE A 409 -5.84 13.40 -9.49
N ALA A 410 -4.90 12.54 -9.10
CA ALA A 410 -3.48 12.85 -9.03
C ALA A 410 -2.92 13.33 -10.38
N ALA A 411 -3.26 12.64 -11.49
CA ALA A 411 -2.83 13.05 -12.82
C ALA A 411 -3.31 14.46 -13.19
N ASN A 412 -4.55 14.81 -12.83
CA ASN A 412 -5.09 16.14 -13.10
C ASN A 412 -4.45 17.20 -12.19
N GLU A 413 -4.32 16.92 -10.89
CA GLU A 413 -3.70 17.79 -9.90
C GLU A 413 -2.27 18.17 -10.31
N ILE A 414 -1.45 17.17 -10.67
CA ILE A 414 -0.06 17.38 -11.10
C ILE A 414 0.01 18.21 -12.39
N LYS A 415 -0.85 17.92 -13.38
CA LYS A 415 -0.88 18.67 -14.64
C LYS A 415 -1.32 20.12 -14.42
N ILE A 416 -2.29 20.38 -13.55
CA ILE A 416 -2.71 21.74 -13.19
C ILE A 416 -1.57 22.49 -12.50
N ALA A 417 -0.93 21.86 -11.50
CA ALA A 417 0.20 22.47 -10.79
C ALA A 417 1.36 22.82 -11.73
N LEU A 418 1.77 21.88 -12.59
CA LEU A 418 2.83 22.12 -13.58
C LEU A 418 2.44 23.18 -14.60
N ALA A 419 1.19 23.20 -15.07
CA ALA A 419 0.72 24.22 -16.00
C ALA A 419 0.80 25.64 -15.41
N HIS A 420 0.41 25.83 -14.14
CA HIS A 420 0.59 27.11 -13.46
C HIS A 420 2.08 27.47 -13.35
N LEU A 421 2.92 26.52 -12.92
CA LEU A 421 4.36 26.75 -12.82
C LEU A 421 4.98 27.17 -14.16
N LEU A 422 4.62 26.50 -15.25
CA LEU A 422 5.14 26.79 -16.60
C LEU A 422 4.67 28.14 -17.15
N LEU A 423 3.47 28.60 -16.78
CA LEU A 423 2.90 29.86 -17.27
C LEU A 423 3.34 31.08 -16.46
N GLU A 424 3.55 30.92 -15.16
CA GLU A 424 3.76 32.03 -14.23
C GLU A 424 5.23 32.20 -13.80
N TYR A 425 6.08 31.19 -14.05
CA TYR A 425 7.46 31.18 -13.60
C TYR A 425 8.42 30.77 -14.73
N GLU A 426 9.65 31.28 -14.66
CA GLU A 426 10.76 30.96 -15.57
C GLU A 426 11.61 29.79 -15.07
#